data_AF-A0A6C0JLQ0-F1
#
_entry.id   AF-A0A6C0JLQ0-F1
#
_cell.length_a   1.000
_cell.length_b   1.000
_cell.length_c   1.000
_cell.angle_alpha   90.00
_cell.angle_beta   90.00
_cell.angle_gamma   90.00
#
_symmetry.space_group_name_H-M   'P 1'
#
loop_
_entity.id
_entity.type
_entity.pdbx_description
1 polymer ?
#
loop_
_entity_poly.entity_id
_entity_poly.type
_entity_poly.pdbx_seq_one_letter_code
_entity_poly.pdbx_strand_id
1 'polypeptide(L)'
;MNTEININSKAQFIEDIKRWALLDNQLKIVNEKTKKMRDLKSELSEKIRKYMIDNNISNNKIKLSDGELWMYEKKSQTPLTFSYIEETLSNIINDEEQLEYVIEYLKTNREISTSQDIKRSYNK
;
A
#
# COMPACT_ATOMS: atom_id res chain seq x y z
N MET A 1 -37.28 -15.40 -33.49
CA MET A 1 -37.10 -16.09 -32.19
C MET A 1 -37.06 -15.02 -31.12
N ASN A 2 -37.95 -15.13 -30.14
CA ASN A 2 -38.31 -14.08 -29.18
C ASN A 2 -37.13 -13.68 -28.30
N THR A 3 -36.84 -12.39 -28.30
CA THR A 3 -35.97 -11.72 -27.35
C THR A 3 -36.72 -11.60 -26.02
N GLU A 4 -36.70 -12.65 -25.20
CA GLU A 4 -37.06 -12.52 -23.79
C GLU A 4 -35.89 -11.84 -23.08
N ILE A 5 -36.01 -10.53 -22.88
CA ILE A 5 -35.13 -9.78 -21.98
C ILE A 5 -35.44 -10.27 -20.57
N ASN A 6 -34.55 -11.12 -20.05
CA ASN A 6 -34.63 -11.73 -18.73
C ASN A 6 -34.74 -10.66 -17.63
N ILE A 7 -35.95 -10.49 -17.09
CA ILE A 7 -36.32 -9.52 -16.03
C ILE A 7 -35.44 -9.69 -14.78
N ASN A 8 -34.78 -10.84 -14.61
CA ASN A 8 -33.87 -11.13 -13.50
C ASN A 8 -32.52 -10.37 -13.59
N SER A 9 -32.17 -9.77 -14.74
CA SER A 9 -30.86 -9.12 -14.94
C SER A 9 -30.76 -7.70 -14.38
N LYS A 10 -31.79 -6.85 -14.58
CA LYS A 10 -31.76 -5.44 -14.15
C LYS A 10 -31.92 -5.30 -12.64
N ALA A 11 -32.78 -6.12 -12.03
CA ALA A 11 -32.97 -6.13 -10.58
C ALA A 11 -31.69 -6.55 -9.86
N GLN A 12 -31.05 -7.62 -10.33
CA GLN A 12 -29.75 -8.09 -9.82
C GLN A 12 -28.66 -7.02 -9.97
N PHE A 13 -28.56 -6.38 -11.15
CA PHE A 13 -27.60 -5.30 -11.37
C PHE A 13 -27.77 -4.13 -10.39
N ILE A 14 -29.01 -3.70 -10.12
CA ILE A 14 -29.29 -2.64 -9.13
C ILE A 14 -28.89 -3.10 -7.72
N GLU A 15 -29.15 -4.35 -7.37
CA GLU A 15 -28.74 -4.92 -6.08
C GLU A 15 -27.21 -4.97 -5.95
N ASP A 16 -26.50 -5.40 -7.00
CA ASP A 16 -25.04 -5.47 -7.03
C ASP A 16 -24.42 -4.08 -6.85
N ILE A 17 -24.95 -3.05 -7.52
CA ILE A 17 -24.51 -1.66 -7.33
C ILE A 17 -24.74 -1.21 -5.88
N LYS A 18 -25.91 -1.51 -5.30
CA LYS A 18 -26.21 -1.15 -3.91
C LYS A 18 -25.24 -1.83 -2.96
N ARG A 19 -25.01 -3.13 -3.11
CA ARG A 19 -24.07 -3.91 -2.30
C ARG A 19 -22.63 -3.39 -2.46
N TRP A 20 -22.19 -3.14 -3.69
CA TRP A 20 -20.88 -2.57 -3.98
C TRP A 20 -20.70 -1.20 -3.31
N ALA A 21 -21.69 -0.31 -3.40
CA ALA A 21 -21.63 1.02 -2.76
C ALA A 21 -21.63 0.95 -1.23
N LEU A 22 -22.34 -0.02 -0.64
CA LEU A 22 -22.30 -0.28 0.79
C LEU A 22 -20.91 -0.76 1.24
N LEU A 23 -20.29 -1.68 0.49
CA LEU A 23 -18.94 -2.17 0.76
C LEU A 23 -17.89 -1.06 0.61
N ASP A 24 -17.97 -0.23 -0.44
CA ASP A 24 -17.10 0.94 -0.63
C ASP A 24 -17.15 1.89 0.58
N ASN A 25 -18.35 2.20 1.08
CA ASN A 25 -18.51 3.03 2.27
C ASN A 25 -17.90 2.37 3.52
N GLN A 26 -18.13 1.07 3.73
CA GLN A 26 -17.58 0.37 4.90
C GLN A 26 -16.05 0.31 4.84
N LEU A 27 -15.47 0.04 3.67
CA LEU A 27 -14.03 0.06 3.46
C LEU A 27 -13.46 1.44 3.75
N LYS A 28 -14.12 2.51 3.34
CA LYS A 28 -13.70 3.88 3.68
C LYS A 28 -13.60 4.08 5.20
N ILE A 29 -14.64 3.71 5.94
CA ILE A 29 -14.66 3.85 7.41
C ILE A 29 -13.58 2.99 8.08
N VAL A 30 -13.43 1.74 7.64
CA VAL A 30 -12.40 0.83 8.17
C VAL A 30 -11.01 1.39 7.88
N ASN A 31 -10.75 1.84 6.66
CA ASN A 31 -9.45 2.40 6.27
C ASN A 31 -9.10 3.66 7.07
N GLU A 32 -10.05 4.55 7.33
CA GLU A 32 -9.86 5.72 8.19
C GLU A 32 -9.52 5.31 9.64
N LYS A 33 -10.26 4.34 10.20
CA LYS A 33 -9.98 3.81 11.53
C LYS A 33 -8.61 3.14 11.60
N THR A 34 -8.27 2.32 10.60
CA THR A 34 -6.97 1.65 10.49
C THR A 34 -5.84 2.66 10.38
N LYS A 35 -6.00 3.73 9.59
CA LYS A 35 -5.02 4.82 9.49
C LYS A 35 -4.78 5.44 10.87
N LYS A 36 -5.84 5.86 11.56
CA LYS A 36 -5.74 6.44 12.91
C LYS A 36 -5.06 5.51 13.91
N MET A 37 -5.38 4.21 13.89
CA MET A 37 -4.74 3.22 14.76
C MET A 37 -3.25 3.03 14.43
N ARG A 38 -2.86 3.03 13.15
CA ARG A 38 -1.45 2.96 12.75
C ARG A 38 -0.67 4.19 13.23
N ASP A 39 -1.25 5.38 13.09
CA ASP A 39 -0.61 6.64 13.49
C ASP A 39 -0.38 6.66 15.02
N LEU A 40 -1.42 6.35 15.81
CA LEU A 40 -1.32 6.27 17.27
C LEU A 40 -0.33 5.18 17.73
N LYS A 41 -0.34 4.01 17.08
CA LYS A 41 0.63 2.94 17.38
C LYS A 41 2.06 3.38 17.08
N SER A 42 2.28 4.11 15.98
CA SER A 42 3.60 4.64 15.62
C SER A 42 4.08 5.63 16.67
N GLU A 43 3.24 6.58 17.07
CA GLU A 43 3.56 7.56 18.12
C GLU A 43 3.92 6.88 19.46
N LEU A 44 3.14 5.88 19.88
CA LEU A 44 3.43 5.12 21.09
C LEU A 44 4.72 4.30 20.97
N SER A 45 4.97 3.71 19.79
CA SER A 45 6.19 2.94 19.54
C SER A 45 7.44 3.80 19.69
N GLU A 46 7.42 5.06 19.23
CA GLU A 46 8.54 5.99 19.41
C GLU A 46 8.75 6.36 20.87
N LYS A 47 7.66 6.63 21.62
CA LYS A 47 7.75 6.89 23.07
C LYS A 47 8.34 5.71 23.83
N ILE A 48 7.89 4.50 23.53
CA ILE A 48 8.37 3.26 24.17
C ILE A 48 9.83 3.00 23.80
N ARG A 49 10.19 3.10 22.51
CA ARG A 49 11.58 2.94 22.05
C ARG A 49 12.50 3.91 22.77
N LYS A 50 12.14 5.20 22.81
CA LYS A 50 12.91 6.22 23.51
C LYS A 50 13.10 5.87 24.98
N TYR A 51 12.02 5.51 25.69
CA TYR A 51 12.11 5.10 27.08
C TYR A 51 13.03 3.89 27.29
N MET A 52 12.94 2.88 26.43
CA MET A 52 13.78 1.68 26.54
C MET A 52 15.26 1.98 26.34
N ILE A 53 15.59 2.89 25.42
CA ILE A 53 16.95 3.36 25.16
C ILE A 53 17.46 4.20 26.36
N ASP A 54 16.68 5.21 26.77
CA ASP A 54 17.05 6.15 27.84
C ASP A 54 17.30 5.44 29.18
N ASN A 55 16.67 4.29 29.40
CA ASN A 55 16.81 3.48 30.61
C ASN A 55 17.71 2.24 30.43
N ASN A 56 18.41 2.10 29.29
CA ASN A 56 19.30 0.98 28.99
C ASN A 56 18.64 -0.42 29.11
N ILE A 57 17.35 -0.54 28.78
CA ILE A 57 16.58 -1.80 28.81
C ILE A 57 16.25 -2.34 27.42
N SER A 58 16.94 -1.87 26.38
CA SER A 58 16.72 -2.28 24.98
C SER A 58 16.84 -3.79 24.74
N ASN A 59 17.65 -4.49 25.55
CA ASN A 59 17.86 -5.94 25.46
C ASN A 59 16.82 -6.76 26.25
N ASN A 60 15.92 -6.10 26.98
CA ASN A 60 14.95 -6.77 27.85
C ASN A 60 13.69 -7.14 27.08
N LYS A 61 13.05 -8.24 27.51
CA LYS A 61 11.72 -8.63 27.05
C LYS A 61 10.68 -8.20 28.08
N ILE A 62 9.60 -7.57 27.61
CA ILE A 62 8.46 -7.14 28.41
C ILE A 62 7.34 -8.16 28.20
N LYS A 63 6.88 -8.82 29.27
CA LYS A 63 5.77 -9.78 29.18
C LYS A 63 4.42 -9.06 29.15
N LEU A 64 3.56 -9.52 28.26
CA LEU A 64 2.15 -9.14 28.12
C LEU A 64 1.28 -10.39 28.33
N SER A 65 -0.03 -10.21 28.50
CA SER A 65 -0.97 -11.33 28.67
C SER A 65 -1.02 -12.28 27.47
N ASP A 66 -0.74 -11.75 26.28
CA ASP A 66 -0.84 -12.42 24.98
C ASP A 66 0.52 -12.61 24.28
N GLY A 67 1.64 -12.26 24.92
CA GLY A 67 2.96 -12.42 24.32
C GLY A 67 4.07 -11.62 25.00
N GLU A 68 5.14 -11.36 24.25
CA GLU A 68 6.28 -10.58 24.72
C GLU A 68 6.59 -9.45 23.73
N LEU A 69 7.08 -8.32 24.26
CA LEU A 69 7.55 -7.18 23.49
C LEU A 69 9.06 -7.00 23.72
N TRP A 70 9.83 -6.85 22.65
CA TRP A 70 11.26 -6.57 22.70
C TRP A 70 11.67 -5.66 21.54
N MET A 71 12.78 -4.94 21.70
CA MET A 71 13.36 -4.17 20.60
C MET A 71 14.09 -5.09 19.62
N TYR A 72 13.93 -4.82 18.33
CA TYR A 72 14.67 -5.52 17.29
C TYR A 72 15.10 -4.53 16.21
N GLU A 73 16.19 -4.85 15.52
CA GLU A 73 16.62 -4.11 14.34
C GLU A 73 15.75 -4.49 13.14
N LYS A 74 14.97 -3.54 12.65
CA LYS A 74 14.19 -3.72 11.43
C LYS A 74 15.04 -3.27 10.23
N LYS A 75 15.48 -4.22 9.40
CA LYS A 75 16.04 -3.93 8.08
C LYS A 75 14.90 -3.83 7.06
N SER A 76 14.75 -2.68 6.41
CA SER A 76 13.83 -2.50 5.29
C SER A 76 14.61 -2.16 4.03
N GLN A 77 14.47 -2.99 3.00
CA GLN A 77 15.01 -2.69 1.68
C GLN A 77 14.08 -1.73 0.96
N THR A 78 14.65 -0.72 0.31
CA THR A 78 13.90 0.19 -0.56
C THR A 78 13.45 -0.56 -1.81
N PRO A 79 12.27 -0.24 -2.37
CA PRO A 79 11.88 -0.76 -3.68
C PRO A 79 12.90 -0.37 -4.76
N LEU A 80 13.07 -1.23 -5.77
CA LEU A 80 13.83 -0.89 -6.97
C LEU A 80 13.01 0.06 -7.83
N THR A 81 13.09 1.36 -7.51
CA THR A 81 12.46 2.43 -8.29
C THR A 81 13.33 2.76 -9.50
N PHE A 82 12.73 3.34 -10.55
CA PHE A 82 13.50 3.84 -11.68
C PHE A 82 14.55 4.86 -11.25
N SER A 83 14.23 5.75 -10.31
CA SER A 83 15.20 6.71 -9.76
C SER A 83 16.37 6.03 -9.06
N TYR A 84 16.12 4.97 -8.27
CA TYR A 84 17.21 4.21 -7.65
C TYR A 84 18.08 3.52 -8.70
N ILE A 85 17.46 2.93 -9.73
CA ILE A 85 18.17 2.25 -10.82
C ILE A 85 19.02 3.27 -11.60
N GLU A 86 18.46 4.43 -11.94
CA GLU A 86 19.12 5.53 -12.64
C GLU A 86 20.32 6.06 -11.85
N GLU A 87 20.14 6.40 -10.58
CA GLU A 87 21.22 6.85 -9.69
C GLU A 87 22.32 5.78 -9.53
N THR A 88 21.93 4.51 -9.46
CA THR A 88 22.90 3.42 -9.33
C THR A 88 23.68 3.22 -10.63
N LEU A 89 23.00 3.28 -11.78
CA LEU A 89 23.61 3.11 -13.09
C LEU A 89 24.46 4.31 -13.51
N SER A 90 24.14 5.53 -13.08
CA SER A 90 24.98 6.72 -13.35
C SER A 90 26.37 6.62 -12.72
N ASN A 91 26.53 5.81 -11.68
CA ASN A 91 27.85 5.54 -11.08
C ASN A 91 28.70 4.57 -11.91
N ILE A 92 28.13 3.92 -12.91
CA ILE A 92 28.76 2.87 -13.73
C ILE A 92 28.85 3.31 -15.19
N ILE A 93 27.82 4.00 -15.69
CA ILE A 93 27.70 4.50 -17.05
C ILE A 93 28.00 6.01 -17.03
N ASN A 94 29.16 6.40 -17.56
CA ASN A 94 29.58 7.80 -17.63
C ASN A 94 28.93 8.59 -18.77
N ASP A 95 28.33 7.89 -19.73
CA ASP A 95 27.64 8.47 -20.88
C ASP A 95 26.16 8.68 -20.53
N GLU A 96 25.75 9.94 -20.39
CA GLU A 96 24.38 10.32 -20.04
C GLU A 96 23.36 9.84 -21.08
N GLU A 97 23.71 9.84 -22.37
CA GLU A 97 22.80 9.41 -23.45
C GLU A 97 22.52 7.89 -23.34
N GLN A 98 23.55 7.10 -23.00
CA GLN A 98 23.41 5.67 -22.78
C GLN A 98 22.61 5.35 -21.52
N LEU A 99 22.81 6.12 -20.45
CA LEU A 99 22.04 5.98 -19.22
C LEU A 99 20.55 6.24 -19.49
N GLU A 100 20.23 7.34 -20.16
CA GLU A 100 18.86 7.71 -20.52
C GLU A 100 18.20 6.62 -21.40
N TYR A 101 18.94 6.12 -22.40
CA TYR A 101 18.46 5.02 -23.25
C TYR A 101 18.14 3.76 -22.45
N VAL A 102 19.00 3.35 -21.52
CA VAL A 102 18.76 2.16 -20.69
C VAL A 102 17.51 2.33 -19.82
N ILE A 103 17.36 3.50 -19.18
CA ILE A 103 16.19 3.77 -18.33
C ILE A 103 14.90 3.76 -19.16
N GLU A 104 14.91 4.37 -20.35
CA GLU A 104 13.74 4.39 -21.22
C GLU A 104 13.40 3.00 -21.78
N TYR A 105 14.43 2.21 -22.10
CA TYR A 105 14.25 0.82 -22.51
C TYR A 105 13.56 0.00 -21.40
N LEU A 106 13.97 0.15 -20.14
CA LEU A 106 13.34 -0.53 -19.02
C LEU A 106 11.88 -0.11 -18.81
N LYS A 107 11.56 1.19 -18.98
CA LYS A 107 10.18 1.69 -18.89
C LYS A 107 9.29 1.11 -19.99
N THR A 108 9.78 1.12 -21.22
CA THR A 108 9.01 0.71 -22.41
C THR A 108 8.77 -0.80 -22.47
N ASN A 109 9.73 -1.60 -22.01
CA ASN A 109 9.61 -3.07 -22.02
C ASN A 109 8.89 -3.64 -20.79
N ARG A 110 8.52 -2.79 -19.83
CA ARG A 110 7.76 -3.24 -18.65
C ARG A 110 6.33 -3.59 -19.06
N GLU A 111 5.90 -4.81 -18.75
CA GLU A 111 4.54 -5.25 -19.04
C GLU A 111 3.50 -4.37 -18.32
N ILE A 112 2.54 -3.83 -19.08
CA ILE A 112 1.41 -3.06 -18.57
C ILE A 112 0.15 -3.87 -18.81
N SER A 113 -0.49 -4.33 -17.74
CA SER A 113 -1.82 -4.93 -17.80
C SER A 113 -2.89 -3.88 -17.52
N THR A 114 -3.89 -3.80 -18.39
CA THR A 114 -5.03 -2.87 -18.25
C THR A 114 -6.31 -3.67 -18.04
N SER A 115 -7.04 -3.37 -16.97
CA SER A 115 -8.39 -3.88 -16.71
C SER A 115 -9.38 -2.73 -16.52
N GLN A 116 -10.65 -2.95 -16.89
CA GLN A 116 -11.73 -2.02 -16.57
C GLN A 116 -12.18 -2.26 -15.12
N ASP A 117 -12.36 -1.18 -14.36
CA ASP A 117 -12.78 -1.23 -12.97
C ASP A 117 -13.84 -0.15 -12.67
N ILE A 118 -14.57 -0.32 -11.57
CA ILE A 118 -15.64 0.58 -11.13
C ILE A 118 -15.05 1.60 -10.14
N LYS A 119 -15.23 2.89 -10.45
CA LYS A 119 -14.81 3.99 -9.58
C LYS A 119 -16.01 4.85 -9.17
N ARG A 120 -16.10 5.16 -7.88
CA ARG A 120 -17.06 6.13 -7.36
C ARG A 120 -16.41 7.51 -7.26
N SER A 121 -17.13 8.54 -7.71
CA SER A 121 -16.78 9.94 -7.48
C SER A 121 -17.72 10.54 -6.45
N TYR A 122 -17.19 11.38 -5.56
CA TYR A 122 -17.96 12.11 -4.56
C TYR A 122 -18.12 13.56 -5.03
N ASN A 123 -19.33 14.11 -4.96
CA ASN A 123 -19.52 15.54 -5.16
C ASN A 123 -18.83 16.29 -4.02
N LYS A 124 -18.07 17.34 -4.36
CA LYS A 124 -17.45 18.24 -3.38
C LYS A 124 -18.51 19.00 -2.59
#